data_AF-A0A818I8D5-F1
#
_entry.id   AF-A0A818I8D5-F1
#
_cell.length_a   1.000
_cell.length_b   1.000
_cell.length_c   1.000
_cell.angle_alpha   90.00
_cell.angle_beta   90.00
_cell.angle_gamma   90.00
#
_symmetry.space_group_name_H-M   'P 1'
#
loop_
_entity.id
_entity.type
_entity.pdbx_description
1 polymer ?
#
loop_
_entity_poly.entity_id
_entity_poly.type
_entity_poly.pdbx_seq_one_letter_code
_entity_poly.pdbx_strand_id
1 'polypeptide(L)'
;CDRIKGANLFKGFLEVVIRDVSTQDRDGAYRELADNIKQQAAMNTSGYMRKLFGGETRSFALHHFENNVFESEIEALRKMLLELPGRWMDGKIFLESFKLILAQVHTDDDTLMDIHRLRLAFARLERDVKKAHIEGGKLFETCEPCSVTIKILSDPSKEETVIFKQESLDFSDYVKESISSAAFLFRDEISEKASEKYDARNHNTFFTNVNDALKATLVHRVEILMNYVHSQLPTSDPTFSAEIKNFELSLKDKLDVLQQCARLCLRSCRECTRLCSKEYDHKDDCACGTDHSCPDTCLLCPSGQSPIPCCLKFGHEEQHRCDTGHVCGKPCTILPECKSTCGLPIDHDSDASREHIHDCGNLHYCPYKCASCEGKTCSSDARKKHDRHDCGEKFCLQPCSMPDCSKLCQFPNHFHQHLIETGNMEMLQYEGKQIDYHICGDEHPCGHDCEQKGVCLVDYENKETRVWENHQNRFEYIFYRPKKERKPCINRLPRYQRDHPPTVKHACGLKEKHRCGDQCPDCLSFCVKEIDHAGRHNTHTHRNKECNVWASAGGHRKQVVVKDEGSTARLYDAGESCRP
;
A
#
# COMPACT_ATOMS: atom_id res chain seq x y z
N CYS A 1 -33.78 -13.47 0.30
CA CYS A 1 -32.53 -13.88 0.96
C CYS A 1 -31.39 -13.53 0.03
N ASP A 2 -30.90 -12.27 0.08
CA ASP A 2 -29.86 -11.74 -0.82
C ASP A 2 -28.60 -11.36 -0.03
N ARG A 3 -28.37 -12.00 1.13
CA ARG A 3 -27.33 -11.60 2.08
C ARG A 3 -25.94 -12.03 1.64
N ILE A 4 -25.81 -13.28 1.22
CA ILE A 4 -24.56 -13.79 0.70
C ILE A 4 -24.61 -13.63 -0.81
N LYS A 5 -23.66 -12.88 -1.36
CA LYS A 5 -23.55 -12.61 -2.79
C LYS A 5 -22.16 -13.03 -3.31
N GLY A 6 -22.11 -13.51 -4.56
CA GLY A 6 -20.87 -13.95 -5.19
C GLY A 6 -21.09 -15.10 -6.17
N ALA A 7 -20.30 -15.16 -7.23
CA ALA A 7 -20.40 -16.20 -8.26
C ALA A 7 -20.10 -17.59 -7.69
N ASN A 8 -19.27 -17.63 -6.64
CA ASN A 8 -18.75 -18.84 -6.02
C ASN A 8 -19.59 -19.37 -4.85
N LEU A 9 -20.76 -18.79 -4.56
CA LEU A 9 -21.63 -19.26 -3.48
C LEU A 9 -22.19 -20.65 -3.72
N PHE A 10 -22.46 -21.39 -2.65
CA PHE A 10 -23.07 -22.72 -2.70
C PHE A 10 -24.33 -22.69 -3.59
N LYS A 11 -24.21 -23.31 -4.76
CA LYS A 11 -25.31 -23.73 -5.62
C LYS A 11 -25.31 -25.25 -5.54
N GLY A 12 -26.19 -25.79 -4.73
CA GLY A 12 -26.43 -27.22 -4.65
C GLY A 12 -27.62 -27.60 -5.54
N PHE A 13 -28.18 -28.77 -5.30
CA PHE A 13 -29.53 -29.14 -5.71
C PHE A 13 -30.29 -29.54 -4.45
N LEU A 14 -31.61 -29.46 -4.49
CA LEU A 14 -32.44 -29.96 -3.40
C LEU A 14 -32.89 -31.38 -3.75
N GLU A 15 -32.45 -32.36 -2.95
CA GLU A 15 -32.89 -33.74 -3.07
C GLU A 15 -33.79 -34.10 -1.90
N VAL A 16 -35.00 -34.58 -2.20
CA VAL A 16 -35.98 -35.01 -1.20
C VAL A 16 -36.23 -36.50 -1.36
N VAL A 17 -35.95 -37.26 -0.31
CA VAL A 17 -36.14 -38.71 -0.28
C VAL A 17 -37.27 -39.04 0.67
N ILE A 18 -38.38 -39.55 0.14
CA ILE A 18 -39.48 -40.13 0.93
C ILE A 18 -39.12 -41.58 1.21
N ARG A 19 -39.23 -41.98 2.48
CA ARG A 19 -38.96 -43.36 2.92
C ARG A 19 -40.25 -44.09 3.23
N ASP A 20 -40.15 -45.42 3.28
CA ASP A 20 -41.22 -46.32 3.73
C ASP A 20 -42.51 -46.20 2.91
N VAL A 21 -42.35 -46.00 1.60
CA VAL A 21 -43.50 -45.90 0.69
C VAL A 21 -43.97 -47.30 0.32
N SER A 22 -45.28 -47.53 0.44
CA SER A 22 -45.88 -48.79 -0.01
C SER A 22 -45.72 -48.93 -1.53
N THR A 23 -45.60 -50.16 -2.03
CA THR A 23 -45.49 -50.42 -3.48
C THR A 23 -46.69 -49.86 -4.26
N GLN A 24 -47.87 -49.80 -3.63
CA GLN A 24 -49.10 -49.31 -4.24
C GLN A 24 -49.16 -47.78 -4.32
N ASP A 25 -48.55 -47.09 -3.35
CA ASP A 25 -48.63 -45.63 -3.23
C ASP A 25 -47.43 -44.90 -3.83
N ARG A 26 -46.37 -45.63 -4.22
CA ARG A 26 -45.10 -45.07 -4.72
C ARG A 26 -45.27 -44.02 -5.80
N ASP A 27 -45.98 -44.36 -6.87
CA ASP A 27 -46.12 -43.45 -8.02
C ASP A 27 -47.04 -42.26 -7.71
N GLY A 28 -47.96 -42.41 -6.75
CA GLY A 28 -48.81 -41.35 -6.24
C GLY A 28 -48.02 -40.37 -5.37
N ALA A 29 -47.32 -40.90 -4.37
CA ALA A 29 -46.47 -40.14 -3.45
C ALA A 29 -45.34 -39.40 -4.17
N TYR A 30 -44.71 -40.04 -5.18
CA TYR A 30 -43.71 -39.40 -6.00
C TYR A 30 -44.27 -38.23 -6.81
N ARG A 31 -45.43 -38.42 -7.47
CA ARG A 31 -46.07 -37.37 -8.27
C ARG A 31 -46.50 -36.20 -7.40
N GLU A 32 -47.14 -36.46 -6.27
CA GLU A 32 -47.57 -35.43 -5.34
C GLU A 32 -46.39 -34.62 -4.81
N LEU A 33 -45.30 -35.28 -4.41
CA LEU A 33 -44.10 -34.59 -3.96
C LEU A 33 -43.48 -33.74 -5.07
N ALA A 34 -43.33 -34.30 -6.27
CA ALA A 34 -42.74 -33.59 -7.40
C ALA A 34 -43.58 -32.34 -7.77
N ASP A 35 -44.91 -32.46 -7.74
CA ASP A 35 -45.82 -31.36 -8.04
C ASP A 35 -45.82 -30.29 -6.94
N ASN A 36 -45.79 -30.69 -5.66
CA ASN A 36 -45.64 -29.77 -4.53
C ASN A 36 -44.33 -29.00 -4.59
N ILE A 37 -43.21 -29.66 -4.91
CA ILE A 37 -41.91 -28.99 -5.06
C ILE A 37 -41.94 -27.99 -6.23
N LYS A 38 -42.52 -28.37 -7.38
CA LYS A 38 -42.68 -27.47 -8.53
C LYS A 38 -43.57 -26.27 -8.19
N GLN A 39 -44.67 -26.48 -7.47
CA GLN A 39 -45.58 -25.42 -7.07
C GLN A 39 -44.91 -24.45 -6.09
N GLN A 40 -44.16 -24.96 -5.10
CA GLN A 40 -43.37 -24.13 -4.18
C GLN A 40 -42.27 -23.37 -4.91
N ALA A 41 -41.63 -23.98 -5.91
CA ALA A 41 -40.66 -23.30 -6.76
C ALA A 41 -41.30 -22.18 -7.60
N ALA A 42 -42.52 -22.37 -8.10
CA ALA A 42 -43.26 -21.39 -8.90
C ALA A 42 -43.85 -20.24 -8.06
N MET A 43 -44.31 -20.52 -6.84
CA MET A 43 -44.80 -19.52 -5.87
C MET A 43 -43.68 -18.68 -5.25
N ASN A 44 -42.41 -18.99 -5.55
CA ASN A 44 -41.25 -18.39 -4.93
C ASN A 44 -40.98 -16.94 -5.39
N THR A 45 -41.74 -16.00 -4.84
CA THR A 45 -41.56 -14.55 -5.03
C THR A 45 -40.16 -14.04 -4.67
N SER A 46 -39.41 -14.77 -3.82
CA SER A 46 -38.05 -14.40 -3.39
C SER A 46 -36.91 -15.00 -4.25
N GLY A 47 -37.25 -15.96 -5.13
CA GLY A 47 -36.31 -16.67 -6.00
C GLY A 47 -35.29 -17.58 -5.30
N TYR A 48 -35.48 -17.92 -4.00
CA TYR A 48 -34.46 -18.65 -3.23
C TYR A 48 -34.12 -20.04 -3.79
N MET A 49 -35.10 -20.76 -4.36
CA MET A 49 -34.90 -22.10 -4.94
C MET A 49 -33.95 -22.03 -6.13
N ARG A 50 -34.11 -20.99 -6.96
CA ARG A 50 -33.21 -20.73 -8.09
C ARG A 50 -31.85 -20.22 -7.63
N LYS A 51 -31.80 -19.39 -6.58
CA LYS A 51 -30.56 -18.80 -6.05
C LYS A 51 -29.66 -19.81 -5.32
N LEU A 52 -30.24 -20.69 -4.51
CA LEU A 52 -29.51 -21.67 -3.68
C LEU A 52 -29.33 -23.04 -4.37
N PHE A 53 -30.32 -23.46 -5.15
CA PHE A 53 -30.32 -24.81 -5.74
C PHE A 53 -30.23 -24.79 -7.28
N GLY A 54 -30.00 -23.63 -7.90
CA GLY A 54 -30.00 -23.50 -9.36
C GLY A 54 -31.35 -23.77 -10.03
N GLY A 55 -32.40 -24.03 -9.26
CA GLY A 55 -33.68 -24.57 -9.75
C GLY A 55 -33.67 -26.09 -9.95
N GLU A 56 -32.56 -26.77 -9.60
CA GLU A 56 -32.47 -28.23 -9.65
C GLU A 56 -33.06 -28.84 -8.38
N THR A 57 -34.14 -29.59 -8.57
CA THR A 57 -34.81 -30.35 -7.52
C THR A 57 -34.96 -31.80 -7.97
N ARG A 58 -34.65 -32.74 -7.08
CA ARG A 58 -34.79 -34.17 -7.31
C ARG A 58 -35.65 -34.77 -6.20
N SER A 59 -36.48 -35.74 -6.55
CA SER A 59 -37.31 -36.47 -5.60
C SER A 59 -37.08 -37.96 -5.78
N PHE A 60 -37.06 -38.71 -4.67
CA PHE A 60 -37.00 -40.16 -4.66
C PHE A 60 -38.04 -40.69 -3.68
N ALA A 61 -38.66 -41.81 -4.03
CA ALA A 61 -39.51 -42.58 -3.13
C ALA A 61 -38.85 -43.94 -2.95
N LEU A 62 -38.45 -44.24 -1.72
CA LEU A 62 -37.85 -45.52 -1.34
C LEU A 62 -38.93 -46.42 -0.74
N HIS A 63 -38.88 -47.69 -1.10
CA HIS A 63 -39.72 -48.68 -0.45
C HIS A 63 -39.36 -48.85 1.03
N HIS A 64 -40.25 -49.52 1.76
CA HIS A 64 -39.95 -50.02 3.10
C HIS A 64 -38.68 -50.90 3.07
N PHE A 65 -37.84 -50.80 4.10
CA PHE A 65 -36.53 -51.48 4.13
C PHE A 65 -36.62 -53.01 4.05
N GLU A 66 -37.75 -53.60 4.43
CA GLU A 66 -37.99 -55.05 4.31
C GLU A 66 -38.33 -55.50 2.88
N ASN A 67 -38.55 -54.56 1.96
CA ASN A 67 -38.82 -54.85 0.57
C ASN A 67 -37.52 -55.26 -0.16
N ASN A 68 -37.59 -56.33 -0.95
CA ASN A 68 -36.44 -56.88 -1.68
C ASN A 68 -35.84 -55.92 -2.73
N VAL A 69 -36.55 -54.86 -3.13
CA VAL A 69 -36.01 -53.83 -4.04
C VAL A 69 -35.35 -52.65 -3.32
N PHE A 70 -35.47 -52.53 -1.99
CA PHE A 70 -34.93 -51.39 -1.25
C PHE A 70 -33.41 -51.24 -1.42
N GLU A 71 -32.67 -52.34 -1.30
CA GLU A 71 -31.21 -52.34 -1.44
C GLU A 71 -30.75 -51.89 -2.84
N SER A 72 -31.47 -52.29 -3.89
CA SER A 72 -31.16 -51.85 -5.26
C SER A 72 -31.50 -50.38 -5.50
N GLU A 73 -32.53 -49.85 -4.82
CA GLU A 73 -32.87 -48.43 -4.83
C GLU A 73 -31.82 -47.57 -4.11
N ILE A 74 -31.31 -48.05 -2.96
CA ILE A 74 -30.21 -47.38 -2.25
C ILE A 74 -28.93 -47.40 -3.07
N GLU A 75 -28.57 -48.52 -3.71
CA GLU A 75 -27.37 -48.60 -4.54
C GLU A 75 -27.50 -47.70 -5.78
N ALA A 76 -28.69 -47.59 -6.38
CA ALA A 76 -28.96 -46.65 -7.45
C ALA A 76 -28.80 -45.19 -7.00
N LEU A 77 -29.32 -44.84 -5.82
CA LEU A 77 -29.18 -43.51 -5.22
C LEU A 77 -27.70 -43.18 -4.94
N ARG A 78 -26.97 -44.13 -4.34
CA ARG A 78 -25.54 -44.01 -4.05
C ARG A 78 -24.74 -43.77 -5.32
N LYS A 79 -24.96 -44.58 -6.36
CA LYS A 79 -24.25 -44.45 -7.64
C LYS A 79 -24.47 -43.05 -8.23
N MET A 80 -25.71 -42.58 -8.23
CA MET A 80 -26.07 -41.24 -8.70
C MET A 80 -25.34 -40.14 -7.91
N LEU A 81 -25.27 -40.26 -6.57
CA LEU A 81 -24.58 -39.27 -5.72
C LEU A 81 -23.06 -39.28 -5.94
N LEU A 82 -22.45 -40.45 -6.18
CA LEU A 82 -21.01 -40.57 -6.43
C LEU A 82 -20.60 -40.04 -7.81
N GLU A 83 -21.51 -40.01 -8.77
CA GLU A 83 -21.30 -39.47 -10.12
C GLU A 83 -21.41 -37.94 -10.19
N LEU A 84 -21.81 -37.29 -9.08
CA LEU A 84 -21.95 -35.84 -9.05
C LEU A 84 -20.58 -35.14 -9.15
N PRO A 85 -20.46 -34.09 -9.97
CA PRO A 85 -19.23 -33.35 -10.08
C PRO A 85 -18.90 -32.65 -8.76
N GLY A 86 -17.65 -32.81 -8.31
CA GLY A 86 -17.12 -32.03 -7.19
C GLY A 86 -17.10 -30.54 -7.56
N ARG A 87 -17.71 -29.71 -6.72
CA ARG A 87 -17.74 -28.26 -6.95
C ARG A 87 -16.40 -27.58 -6.71
N TRP A 88 -15.66 -28.04 -5.69
CA TRP A 88 -14.41 -27.43 -5.26
C TRP A 88 -13.26 -28.24 -5.80
N MET A 89 -12.26 -27.55 -6.35
CA MET A 89 -11.06 -28.19 -6.90
C MET A 89 -10.28 -28.96 -5.83
N ASP A 90 -10.25 -28.44 -4.60
CA ASP A 90 -9.64 -29.12 -3.45
C ASP A 90 -10.34 -28.76 -2.12
N GLY A 91 -10.00 -29.51 -1.07
CA GLY A 91 -10.52 -29.31 0.28
C GLY A 91 -10.08 -27.99 0.94
N LYS A 92 -8.96 -27.40 0.50
CA LYS A 92 -8.45 -26.13 1.03
C LYS A 92 -9.34 -24.97 0.58
N ILE A 93 -9.71 -24.92 -0.70
CA ILE A 93 -10.64 -23.95 -1.26
C ILE A 93 -12.01 -24.10 -0.60
N PHE A 94 -12.49 -25.33 -0.41
CA PHE A 94 -13.73 -25.58 0.33
C PHE A 94 -13.69 -24.99 1.74
N LEU A 95 -12.65 -25.31 2.53
CA LEU A 95 -12.53 -24.85 3.90
C LEU A 95 -12.40 -23.32 4.01
N GLU A 96 -11.61 -22.69 3.13
CA GLU A 96 -11.48 -21.22 3.07
C GLU A 96 -12.84 -20.56 2.78
N SER A 97 -13.57 -21.10 1.80
CA SER A 97 -14.90 -20.61 1.42
C SER A 97 -15.93 -20.79 2.53
N PHE A 98 -15.91 -21.94 3.20
CA PHE A 98 -16.82 -22.24 4.29
C PHE A 98 -16.58 -21.31 5.49
N LYS A 99 -15.31 -21.07 5.85
CA LYS A 99 -14.95 -20.11 6.90
C LYS A 99 -15.42 -18.70 6.57
N LEU A 100 -15.23 -18.24 5.33
CA LEU A 100 -15.72 -16.94 4.88
C LEU A 100 -17.24 -16.84 4.99
N ILE A 101 -17.96 -17.84 4.49
CA ILE A 101 -19.43 -17.87 4.59
C ILE A 101 -19.90 -17.84 6.04
N LEU A 102 -19.29 -18.65 6.92
CA LEU A 102 -19.64 -18.66 8.35
C LEU A 102 -19.35 -17.32 9.01
N ALA A 103 -18.21 -16.69 8.70
CA ALA A 103 -17.87 -15.37 9.19
C ALA A 103 -18.92 -14.34 8.72
N GLN A 104 -19.22 -14.30 7.43
CA GLN A 104 -20.21 -13.37 6.86
C GLN A 104 -21.61 -13.57 7.44
N VAL A 105 -22.05 -14.82 7.63
CA VAL A 105 -23.33 -15.13 8.28
C VAL A 105 -23.31 -14.68 9.75
N HIS A 106 -22.18 -14.85 10.43
CA HIS A 106 -22.04 -14.49 11.84
C HIS A 106 -21.97 -12.97 12.08
N THR A 107 -21.30 -12.23 11.18
CA THR A 107 -21.11 -10.78 11.22
C THR A 107 -22.16 -10.01 10.44
N ASP A 108 -23.06 -10.70 9.73
CA ASP A 108 -24.08 -10.07 8.86
C ASP A 108 -23.48 -9.19 7.76
N ASP A 109 -22.29 -9.55 7.30
CA ASP A 109 -21.56 -8.83 6.25
C ASP A 109 -22.15 -9.15 4.87
N ASP A 110 -22.60 -8.11 4.16
CA ASP A 110 -23.21 -8.20 2.82
C ASP A 110 -22.23 -7.96 1.66
N THR A 111 -20.93 -7.85 1.97
CA THR A 111 -19.85 -7.77 0.99
C THR A 111 -19.82 -9.02 0.10
N LEU A 112 -19.48 -8.86 -1.17
CA LEU A 112 -19.30 -9.99 -2.09
C LEU A 112 -18.20 -10.94 -1.55
N MET A 113 -18.49 -12.24 -1.47
CA MET A 113 -17.52 -13.24 -1.01
C MET A 113 -16.24 -13.23 -1.87
N ASP A 114 -16.39 -12.92 -3.16
CA ASP A 114 -15.28 -12.81 -4.12
C ASP A 114 -14.31 -11.66 -3.74
N ILE A 115 -14.79 -10.57 -3.12
CA ILE A 115 -13.95 -9.48 -2.61
C ILE A 115 -13.13 -9.95 -1.39
N HIS A 116 -13.70 -10.76 -0.49
CA HIS A 116 -12.94 -11.29 0.64
C HIS A 116 -11.83 -12.24 0.22
N ARG A 117 -12.11 -13.11 -0.77
CA ARG A 117 -11.08 -13.97 -1.36
C ARG A 117 -9.97 -13.15 -2.01
N LEU A 118 -10.34 -12.09 -2.73
CA LEU A 118 -9.39 -11.16 -3.31
C LEU A 118 -8.50 -10.52 -2.24
N ARG A 119 -9.07 -10.06 -1.12
CA ARG A 119 -8.30 -9.51 0.02
C ARG A 119 -7.36 -10.54 0.66
N LEU A 120 -7.77 -11.80 0.75
CA LEU A 120 -6.88 -12.88 1.20
C LEU A 120 -5.76 -13.14 0.20
N ALA A 121 -6.02 -13.03 -1.10
CA ALA A 121 -4.99 -13.10 -2.14
C ALA A 121 -4.00 -11.91 -2.00
N PHE A 122 -4.49 -10.69 -1.78
CA PHE A 122 -3.66 -9.51 -1.52
C PHE A 122 -2.71 -9.73 -0.34
N ALA A 123 -3.20 -10.24 0.79
CA ALA A 123 -2.37 -10.48 1.96
C ALA A 123 -1.28 -11.55 1.72
N ARG A 124 -1.56 -12.56 0.88
CA ARG A 124 -0.57 -13.56 0.46
C ARG A 124 0.47 -12.95 -0.47
N LEU A 125 0.03 -12.26 -1.52
CA LEU A 125 0.89 -11.59 -2.49
C LEU A 125 1.79 -10.55 -1.83
N GLU A 126 1.26 -9.72 -0.92
CA GLU A 126 2.05 -8.73 -0.20
C GLU A 126 3.20 -9.37 0.57
N ARG A 127 2.94 -10.50 1.24
CA ARG A 127 3.98 -11.23 1.98
C ARG A 127 5.03 -11.79 1.04
N ASP A 128 4.62 -12.45 -0.03
CA ASP A 128 5.51 -13.14 -0.95
C ASP A 128 6.36 -12.14 -1.76
N VAL A 129 5.75 -11.04 -2.20
CA VAL A 129 6.42 -9.93 -2.91
C VAL A 129 7.39 -9.21 -1.99
N LYS A 130 7.02 -8.88 -0.75
CA LYS A 130 7.95 -8.26 0.21
C LYS A 130 9.16 -9.16 0.46
N LYS A 131 8.90 -10.45 0.66
CA LYS A 131 9.95 -11.45 0.85
C LYS A 131 10.87 -11.51 -0.36
N ALA A 132 10.33 -11.62 -1.58
CA ALA A 132 11.13 -11.65 -2.80
C ALA A 132 11.90 -10.34 -3.03
N HIS A 133 11.26 -9.19 -2.77
CA HIS A 133 11.90 -7.89 -2.91
C HIS A 133 13.15 -7.77 -2.04
N ILE A 134 13.10 -8.34 -0.84
CA ILE A 134 14.22 -8.42 0.09
C ILE A 134 15.16 -9.57 -0.32
N GLU A 135 14.75 -10.81 -0.20
CA GLU A 135 15.62 -12.00 -0.27
C GLU A 135 15.97 -12.48 -1.70
N GLY A 136 15.26 -12.03 -2.73
CA GLY A 136 15.41 -12.60 -4.07
C GLY A 136 14.76 -13.97 -4.21
N GLY A 137 15.39 -14.84 -5.01
CA GLY A 137 15.02 -16.25 -5.15
C GLY A 137 13.83 -16.56 -6.06
N LYS A 138 13.17 -17.68 -5.76
CA LYS A 138 12.27 -18.44 -6.66
C LYS A 138 11.16 -17.66 -7.35
N LEU A 139 10.70 -16.55 -6.77
CA LEU A 139 9.64 -15.75 -7.38
C LEU A 139 10.15 -15.04 -8.66
N PHE A 140 11.44 -14.70 -8.72
CA PHE A 140 12.07 -14.17 -9.93
C PHE A 140 12.36 -15.24 -10.97
N GLU A 141 12.59 -16.49 -10.57
CA GLU A 141 12.81 -17.62 -11.51
C GLU A 141 11.61 -17.84 -12.45
N THR A 142 10.42 -17.41 -12.03
CA THR A 142 9.19 -17.53 -12.82
C THR A 142 8.85 -16.29 -13.66
N CYS A 143 9.69 -15.25 -13.64
CA CYS A 143 9.40 -13.96 -14.27
C CYS A 143 10.38 -13.67 -15.42
N GLU A 144 9.85 -13.21 -16.57
CA GLU A 144 10.67 -12.62 -17.64
C GLU A 144 10.30 -11.14 -17.83
N PRO A 145 11.28 -10.23 -18.03
CA PRO A 145 12.73 -10.37 -17.83
C PRO A 145 13.14 -10.21 -16.34
N CYS A 146 13.95 -11.11 -15.79
CA CYS A 146 14.43 -11.06 -14.39
C CYS A 146 15.84 -10.46 -14.21
N SER A 147 16.48 -9.99 -15.28
CA SER A 147 17.84 -9.44 -15.24
C SER A 147 17.84 -7.97 -15.62
N VAL A 148 18.63 -7.17 -14.91
CA VAL A 148 18.86 -5.76 -15.25
C VAL A 148 20.26 -5.58 -15.79
N THR A 149 20.37 -4.91 -16.93
CA THR A 149 21.64 -4.59 -17.58
C THR A 149 22.00 -3.14 -17.27
N ILE A 150 23.17 -2.94 -16.66
CA ILE A 150 23.61 -1.65 -16.18
C ILE A 150 24.94 -1.31 -16.82
N LYS A 151 25.05 -0.10 -17.32
CA LYS A 151 26.29 0.42 -17.85
C LYS A 151 27.02 1.23 -16.79
N ILE A 152 28.28 0.91 -16.57
CA ILE A 152 29.14 1.52 -15.56
C ILE A 152 30.36 2.08 -16.28
N LEU A 153 30.66 3.36 -16.04
CA LEU A 153 31.94 3.93 -16.46
C LEU A 153 32.99 3.51 -15.44
N SER A 154 33.93 2.72 -15.91
CA SER A 154 35.01 2.15 -15.12
C SER A 154 36.18 3.18 -15.06
N ASP A 155 36.42 3.82 -16.20
CA ASP A 155 37.27 5.01 -16.38
C ASP A 155 36.52 6.08 -17.19
N PRO A 156 36.84 7.38 -17.12
CA PRO A 156 36.37 8.42 -18.05
C PRO A 156 36.23 8.04 -19.52
N SER A 157 36.95 7.01 -19.99
CA SER A 157 36.96 6.57 -21.39
C SER A 157 36.38 5.17 -21.64
N LYS A 158 36.03 4.40 -20.60
CA LYS A 158 35.68 2.98 -20.74
C LYS A 158 34.32 2.66 -20.08
N GLU A 159 33.36 2.28 -20.91
CA GLU A 159 32.03 1.83 -20.49
C GLU A 159 32.00 0.30 -20.44
N GLU A 160 31.64 -0.24 -19.27
CA GLU A 160 31.44 -1.67 -19.05
C GLU A 160 29.96 -1.97 -18.79
N THR A 161 29.53 -3.17 -19.17
CA THR A 161 28.14 -3.61 -18.96
C THR A 161 28.11 -4.72 -17.93
N VAL A 162 27.38 -4.49 -16.83
CA VAL A 162 27.17 -5.44 -15.74
C VAL A 162 25.71 -5.90 -15.76
N ILE A 163 25.50 -7.22 -15.65
CA ILE A 163 24.18 -7.83 -15.61
C ILE A 163 23.91 -8.35 -14.19
N PHE A 164 22.83 -7.86 -13.58
CA PHE A 164 22.36 -8.33 -12.28
C PHE A 164 21.13 -9.20 -12.45
N LYS A 165 21.21 -10.40 -11.89
CA LYS A 165 20.09 -11.35 -11.81
C LYS A 165 19.31 -11.07 -10.53
N GLN A 166 18.03 -10.76 -10.65
CA GLN A 166 17.24 -10.36 -9.48
C GLN A 166 17.10 -11.51 -8.48
N GLU A 167 17.06 -12.76 -8.94
CA GLU A 167 16.99 -13.95 -8.10
C GLU A 167 18.23 -14.16 -7.21
N SER A 168 19.41 -13.67 -7.61
CA SER A 168 20.66 -13.85 -6.85
C SER A 168 20.92 -12.74 -5.84
N LEU A 169 20.20 -11.62 -5.94
CA LEU A 169 20.33 -10.50 -5.01
C LEU A 169 19.51 -10.79 -3.76
N ASP A 170 20.22 -10.94 -2.65
CA ASP A 170 19.64 -11.08 -1.31
C ASP A 170 19.89 -9.79 -0.53
N PHE A 171 18.82 -9.17 -0.04
CA PHE A 171 18.76 -8.00 0.83
C PHE A 171 18.19 -8.34 2.23
N SER A 172 18.25 -9.59 2.70
CA SER A 172 17.72 -10.06 4.01
C SER A 172 18.51 -9.77 5.28
N ASP A 173 19.83 -9.97 5.32
CA ASP A 173 20.73 -9.50 6.40
C ASP A 173 20.63 -7.97 6.69
N TYR A 174 19.95 -7.24 5.82
CA TYR A 174 19.96 -5.80 5.64
C TYR A 174 18.74 -5.12 6.26
N VAL A 175 17.67 -5.89 6.54
CA VAL A 175 16.48 -5.43 7.27
C VAL A 175 16.72 -5.42 8.79
N LYS A 176 17.79 -6.09 9.26
CA LYS A 176 18.12 -6.23 10.69
C LYS A 176 19.06 -5.15 11.24
N GLU A 177 19.94 -4.56 10.43
CA GLU A 177 21.04 -3.71 10.92
C GLU A 177 21.02 -2.26 10.43
N SER A 178 20.73 -1.98 9.14
CA SER A 178 20.53 -0.65 8.54
C SER A 178 20.52 -0.78 7.00
N ILE A 179 19.85 0.14 6.28
CA ILE A 179 19.89 0.17 4.82
C ILE A 179 21.30 0.52 4.26
N SER A 180 22.15 1.20 5.03
CA SER A 180 23.54 1.52 4.66
C SER A 180 24.37 0.30 4.26
N SER A 181 24.11 -0.85 4.90
CA SER A 181 24.85 -2.09 4.65
C SER A 181 24.51 -2.73 3.30
N ALA A 182 23.32 -2.44 2.74
CA ALA A 182 22.88 -2.94 1.43
C ALA A 182 23.61 -2.29 0.28
N ALA A 183 23.81 -0.98 0.35
CA ALA A 183 24.59 -0.27 -0.64
C ALA A 183 26.07 -0.70 -0.62
N PHE A 184 26.57 -1.15 0.53
CA PHE A 184 27.94 -1.65 0.66
C PHE A 184 28.15 -3.01 -0.03
N LEU A 185 27.26 -3.99 0.18
CA LEU A 185 27.39 -5.30 -0.48
C LEU A 185 27.05 -5.22 -1.97
N PHE A 186 26.07 -4.39 -2.35
CA PHE A 186 25.78 -4.13 -3.77
C PHE A 186 26.96 -3.44 -4.48
N ARG A 187 27.69 -2.56 -3.77
CA ARG A 187 28.95 -2.01 -4.23
C ARG A 187 30.01 -3.10 -4.42
N ASP A 188 30.17 -4.00 -3.46
CA ASP A 188 31.16 -5.09 -3.58
C ASP A 188 30.86 -5.98 -4.79
N GLU A 189 29.60 -6.29 -5.06
CA GLU A 189 29.20 -7.07 -6.23
C GLU A 189 29.41 -6.32 -7.57
N ILE A 190 29.19 -4.99 -7.59
CA ILE A 190 29.59 -4.14 -8.72
C ILE A 190 31.10 -4.18 -8.91
N SER A 191 31.88 -3.98 -7.84
CA SER A 191 33.34 -3.99 -7.88
C SER A 191 33.90 -5.32 -8.37
N GLU A 192 33.28 -6.43 -7.99
CA GLU A 192 33.70 -7.76 -8.44
C GLU A 192 33.39 -7.99 -9.93
N LYS A 193 32.21 -7.55 -10.41
CA LYS A 193 31.77 -7.78 -11.79
C LYS A 193 32.32 -6.79 -12.82
N ALA A 194 32.63 -5.55 -12.42
CA ALA A 194 33.01 -4.46 -13.33
C ALA A 194 34.52 -4.44 -13.70
N SER A 195 35.20 -5.58 -13.70
CA SER A 195 36.64 -5.78 -14.04
C SER A 195 37.67 -4.98 -13.22
N GLU A 196 37.25 -3.92 -12.55
CA GLU A 196 38.11 -2.92 -11.93
C GLU A 196 38.11 -3.07 -10.43
N LYS A 197 39.30 -3.41 -9.90
CA LYS A 197 39.60 -3.05 -8.52
C LYS A 197 39.46 -1.53 -8.40
N TYR A 198 38.66 -1.09 -7.45
CA TYR A 198 38.46 0.33 -7.12
C TYR A 198 39.78 1.13 -7.23
N ASP A 199 39.82 2.08 -8.17
CA ASP A 199 40.88 3.08 -8.28
C ASP A 199 40.48 4.32 -7.48
N ALA A 200 41.34 4.70 -6.54
CA ALA A 200 41.15 5.87 -5.69
C ALA A 200 41.09 7.18 -6.48
N ARG A 201 41.59 7.23 -7.73
CA ARG A 201 41.51 8.37 -8.68
C ARG A 201 40.09 8.57 -9.20
N ASN A 202 39.36 7.49 -9.47
CA ASN A 202 38.02 7.52 -10.06
C ASN A 202 36.89 7.45 -9.02
N HIS A 203 37.20 7.68 -7.73
CA HIS A 203 36.27 7.50 -6.60
C HIS A 203 34.88 8.13 -6.84
N ASN A 204 34.84 9.39 -7.26
CA ASN A 204 33.58 10.13 -7.42
C ASN A 204 32.71 9.54 -8.54
N THR A 205 33.33 9.23 -9.69
CA THR A 205 32.65 8.59 -10.83
C THR A 205 32.15 7.21 -10.44
N PHE A 206 32.99 6.41 -9.77
CA PHE A 206 32.66 5.06 -9.33
C PHE A 206 31.43 5.06 -8.41
N PHE A 207 31.42 5.87 -7.34
CA PHE A 207 30.28 5.89 -6.40
C PHE A 207 29.00 6.49 -6.98
N THR A 208 29.12 7.40 -7.95
CA THR A 208 27.96 7.89 -8.70
C THR A 208 27.33 6.75 -9.50
N ASN A 209 28.15 5.98 -10.23
CA ASN A 209 27.68 4.85 -11.02
C ASN A 209 27.09 3.74 -10.14
N VAL A 210 27.69 3.46 -8.98
CA VAL A 210 27.15 2.48 -8.01
C VAL A 210 25.76 2.88 -7.53
N ASN A 211 25.58 4.14 -7.17
CA ASN A 211 24.28 4.65 -6.71
C ASN A 211 23.22 4.59 -7.82
N ASP A 212 23.59 4.92 -9.05
CA ASP A 212 22.65 4.87 -10.18
C ASP A 212 22.32 3.42 -10.57
N ALA A 213 23.31 2.53 -10.51
CA ALA A 213 23.12 1.09 -10.70
C ALA A 213 22.16 0.49 -9.66
N LEU A 214 22.33 0.88 -8.39
CA LEU A 214 21.48 0.41 -7.28
C LEU A 214 20.03 0.87 -7.46
N LYS A 215 19.83 2.14 -7.82
CA LYS A 215 18.50 2.67 -8.16
C LYS A 215 17.87 1.92 -9.31
N ALA A 216 18.59 1.76 -10.44
CA ALA A 216 18.07 1.06 -11.61
C ALA A 216 17.68 -0.40 -11.27
N THR A 217 18.50 -1.07 -10.46
CA THR A 217 18.24 -2.45 -10.01
C THR A 217 16.97 -2.55 -9.18
N LEU A 218 16.79 -1.67 -8.20
CA LEU A 218 15.63 -1.70 -7.32
C LEU A 218 14.35 -1.25 -8.03
N VAL A 219 14.43 -0.31 -8.98
CA VAL A 219 13.31 0.08 -9.85
C VAL A 219 12.85 -1.11 -10.69
N HIS A 220 13.79 -1.74 -11.40
CA HIS A 220 13.50 -2.93 -12.20
C HIS A 220 12.92 -4.07 -11.37
N ARG A 221 13.44 -4.27 -10.15
CA ARG A 221 12.93 -5.27 -9.19
C ARG A 221 11.46 -5.04 -8.86
N VAL A 222 11.07 -3.79 -8.58
CA VAL A 222 9.67 -3.44 -8.31
C VAL A 222 8.80 -3.68 -9.55
N GLU A 223 9.28 -3.31 -10.75
CA GLU A 223 8.54 -3.53 -11.99
C GLU A 223 8.22 -5.01 -12.24
N ILE A 224 9.21 -5.91 -12.10
CA ILE A 224 9.00 -7.35 -12.24
C ILE A 224 7.96 -7.87 -11.23
N LEU A 225 8.10 -7.49 -9.97
CA LEU A 225 7.22 -7.94 -8.91
C LEU A 225 5.78 -7.44 -9.11
N MET A 226 5.61 -6.20 -9.60
CA MET A 226 4.30 -5.67 -9.94
C MET A 226 3.69 -6.38 -11.15
N ASN A 227 4.48 -6.72 -12.17
CA ASN A 227 4.02 -7.54 -13.30
C ASN A 227 3.59 -8.93 -12.84
N TYR A 228 4.33 -9.55 -11.90
CA TYR A 228 3.93 -10.79 -11.26
C TYR A 228 2.59 -10.63 -10.54
N VAL A 229 2.42 -9.60 -9.72
CA VAL A 229 1.14 -9.30 -9.04
C VAL A 229 -0.01 -9.16 -10.04
N HIS A 230 0.19 -8.42 -11.13
CA HIS A 230 -0.81 -8.26 -12.20
C HIS A 230 -1.21 -9.59 -12.82
N SER A 231 -0.27 -10.52 -12.99
CA SER A 231 -0.55 -11.87 -13.53
C SER A 231 -1.37 -12.75 -12.58
N GLN A 232 -1.33 -12.49 -11.27
CA GLN A 232 -2.03 -13.28 -10.26
C GLN A 232 -3.43 -12.74 -9.92
N LEU A 233 -3.75 -11.52 -10.35
CA LEU A 233 -5.00 -10.83 -10.02
C LEU A 233 -5.96 -10.78 -11.21
N PRO A 234 -7.29 -10.77 -10.97
CA PRO A 234 -8.29 -10.66 -12.03
C PRO A 234 -8.42 -9.21 -12.53
N THR A 235 -7.34 -8.67 -13.09
CA THR A 235 -7.22 -7.27 -13.55
C THR A 235 -8.19 -6.90 -14.68
N SER A 236 -8.65 -7.88 -15.45
CA SER A 236 -9.63 -7.70 -16.53
C SER A 236 -11.09 -7.56 -16.04
N ASP A 237 -11.39 -7.92 -14.79
CA ASP A 237 -12.74 -7.82 -14.25
C ASP A 237 -12.95 -6.42 -13.62
N PRO A 238 -13.81 -5.56 -14.21
CA PRO A 238 -14.04 -4.21 -13.70
C PRO A 238 -14.66 -4.19 -12.29
N THR A 239 -15.22 -5.31 -11.83
CA THR A 239 -15.77 -5.48 -10.48
C THR A 239 -14.72 -5.28 -9.39
N PHE A 240 -13.47 -5.66 -9.66
CA PHE A 240 -12.37 -5.63 -8.68
C PHE A 240 -11.37 -4.49 -8.91
N SER A 241 -11.60 -3.67 -9.94
CA SER A 241 -10.66 -2.63 -10.40
C SER A 241 -10.23 -1.67 -9.28
N ALA A 242 -11.16 -1.26 -8.42
CA ALA A 242 -10.89 -0.34 -7.32
C ALA A 242 -10.01 -0.98 -6.24
N GLU A 243 -10.37 -2.19 -5.81
CA GLU A 243 -9.65 -2.96 -4.80
C GLU A 243 -8.24 -3.31 -5.27
N ILE A 244 -8.09 -3.77 -6.52
CA ILE A 244 -6.80 -4.10 -7.14
C ILE A 244 -5.91 -2.85 -7.21
N LYS A 245 -6.43 -1.74 -7.73
CA LYS A 245 -5.66 -0.50 -7.84
C LYS A 245 -5.19 0.01 -6.46
N ASN A 246 -6.04 -0.07 -5.44
CA ASN A 246 -5.69 0.33 -4.08
C ASN A 246 -4.59 -0.58 -3.48
N PHE A 247 -4.70 -1.89 -3.72
CA PHE A 247 -3.68 -2.84 -3.30
C PHE A 247 -2.34 -2.58 -3.98
N GLU A 248 -2.33 -2.43 -5.31
CA GLU A 248 -1.11 -2.19 -6.09
C GLU A 248 -0.37 -0.93 -5.64
N LEU A 249 -1.10 0.15 -5.37
CA LEU A 249 -0.50 1.41 -4.91
C LEU A 249 0.04 1.28 -3.49
N SER A 250 -0.73 0.66 -2.58
CA SER A 250 -0.25 0.39 -1.22
C SER A 250 0.99 -0.51 -1.21
N LEU A 251 1.02 -1.52 -2.07
CA LEU A 251 2.14 -2.43 -2.20
C LEU A 251 3.36 -1.69 -2.76
N LYS A 252 3.19 -0.93 -3.85
CA LYS A 252 4.25 -0.13 -4.44
C LYS A 252 4.85 0.87 -3.45
N ASP A 253 4.01 1.58 -2.69
CA ASP A 253 4.47 2.51 -1.65
C ASP A 253 5.35 1.81 -0.60
N LYS A 254 4.97 0.58 -0.19
CA LYS A 254 5.76 -0.24 0.74
C LYS A 254 7.08 -0.74 0.14
N LEU A 255 7.11 -1.02 -1.16
CA LEU A 255 8.33 -1.47 -1.86
C LEU A 255 9.30 -0.29 -2.12
N ASP A 256 8.78 0.89 -2.45
CA ASP A 256 9.58 2.08 -2.74
C ASP A 256 10.38 2.59 -1.53
N VAL A 257 10.01 2.19 -0.30
CA VAL A 257 10.78 2.53 0.92
C VAL A 257 12.24 2.07 0.79
N LEU A 258 12.47 0.85 0.29
CA LEU A 258 13.83 0.34 0.12
C LEU A 258 14.62 1.12 -0.91
N GLN A 259 13.99 1.57 -2.01
CA GLN A 259 14.64 2.44 -2.99
C GLN A 259 15.11 3.77 -2.38
N GLN A 260 14.30 4.37 -1.50
CA GLN A 260 14.67 5.64 -0.87
C GLN A 260 15.81 5.46 0.12
N CYS A 261 15.77 4.38 0.88
CA CYS A 261 16.78 4.10 1.87
C CYS A 261 18.10 3.62 1.26
N ALA A 262 18.08 2.95 0.11
CA ALA A 262 19.28 2.40 -0.54
C ALA A 262 20.15 3.46 -1.24
N ARG A 263 19.78 4.74 -1.17
CA ARG A 263 20.54 5.83 -1.79
C ARG A 263 21.85 6.06 -1.04
N LEU A 264 22.90 6.34 -1.78
CA LEU A 264 24.14 6.86 -1.21
C LEU A 264 24.04 8.36 -0.96
N CYS A 265 24.76 8.84 0.05
CA CYS A 265 24.83 10.25 0.43
C CYS A 265 25.40 11.11 -0.72
N LEU A 266 26.52 10.69 -1.31
CA LEU A 266 27.21 11.37 -2.41
C LEU A 266 27.51 12.86 -2.17
N ARG A 267 27.44 13.36 -0.93
CA ARG A 267 27.93 14.70 -0.59
C ARG A 267 29.45 14.71 -0.54
N SER A 268 30.07 15.82 -0.91
CA SER A 268 31.51 15.99 -0.77
C SER A 268 31.94 15.89 0.69
N CYS A 269 33.07 15.24 0.93
CA CYS A 269 33.72 15.17 2.22
C CYS A 269 33.98 16.58 2.77
N ARG A 270 33.87 16.77 4.08
CA ARG A 270 34.14 18.08 4.71
C ARG A 270 35.60 18.53 4.60
N GLU A 271 36.50 17.63 4.18
CA GLU A 271 37.94 17.92 4.11
C GLU A 271 38.50 17.84 2.69
N CYS A 272 37.79 17.24 1.73
CA CYS A 272 38.20 17.09 0.33
C CYS A 272 36.96 16.93 -0.58
N THR A 273 37.12 16.80 -1.89
CA THR A 273 35.96 16.69 -2.79
C THR A 273 35.50 15.24 -3.05
N ARG A 274 35.99 14.26 -2.26
CA ARG A 274 35.50 12.87 -2.35
C ARG A 274 34.03 12.77 -1.99
N LEU A 275 33.25 12.05 -2.80
CA LEU A 275 31.85 11.80 -2.51
C LEU A 275 31.68 10.80 -1.35
N CYS A 276 30.70 11.05 -0.49
CA CYS A 276 30.41 10.19 0.62
C CYS A 276 29.73 8.88 0.18
N SER A 277 30.25 7.75 0.64
CA SER A 277 29.74 6.41 0.36
C SER A 277 28.80 5.84 1.44
N LYS A 278 28.44 6.65 2.46
CA LYS A 278 27.45 6.27 3.49
C LYS A 278 26.02 6.37 2.96
N GLU A 279 25.05 5.85 3.73
CA GLU A 279 23.61 6.01 3.48
C GLU A 279 23.20 7.47 3.33
N TYR A 280 22.19 7.69 2.48
CA TYR A 280 21.53 8.96 2.34
C TYR A 280 21.01 9.46 3.70
N ASP A 281 21.20 10.75 3.97
CA ASP A 281 20.78 11.42 5.20
C ASP A 281 21.38 10.89 6.52
N HIS A 282 22.58 10.28 6.46
CA HIS A 282 23.33 10.02 7.70
C HIS A 282 23.56 11.31 8.50
N LYS A 283 23.47 11.19 9.84
CA LYS A 283 23.47 12.35 10.77
C LYS A 283 24.84 13.02 10.95
N ASP A 284 25.91 12.26 10.81
CA ASP A 284 27.28 12.77 10.99
C ASP A 284 27.72 13.63 9.80
N ASP A 285 28.77 14.43 10.00
CA ASP A 285 29.46 15.08 8.88
C ASP A 285 30.05 14.03 7.91
N CYS A 286 30.08 14.38 6.63
CA CYS A 286 30.66 13.52 5.60
C CYS A 286 32.18 13.43 5.77
N ALA A 287 32.65 12.34 6.34
CA ALA A 287 34.07 11.94 6.36
C ALA A 287 34.28 10.83 5.32
N CYS A 288 35.23 11.02 4.39
CA CYS A 288 35.52 10.00 3.37
C CYS A 288 36.31 8.80 3.92
N GLY A 289 36.71 8.81 5.20
CA GLY A 289 37.41 7.69 5.84
C GLY A 289 38.80 7.40 5.27
N THR A 290 39.41 8.36 4.58
CA THR A 290 40.77 8.25 4.03
C THR A 290 41.65 9.37 4.56
N ASP A 291 42.92 9.39 4.14
CA ASP A 291 43.89 10.44 4.45
C ASP A 291 43.66 11.78 3.70
N HIS A 292 42.57 11.86 2.93
CA HIS A 292 42.20 13.01 2.08
C HIS A 292 43.21 13.37 0.98
N SER A 293 44.30 12.61 0.80
CA SER A 293 45.38 12.90 -0.14
C SER A 293 44.95 12.77 -1.59
N CYS A 294 45.49 13.62 -2.46
CA CYS A 294 45.37 13.44 -3.90
C CYS A 294 46.18 12.19 -4.34
N PRO A 295 45.57 11.25 -5.10
CA PRO A 295 46.22 10.01 -5.56
C PRO A 295 47.15 10.21 -6.77
N ASP A 296 47.23 11.43 -7.29
CA ASP A 296 48.08 11.78 -8.42
C ASP A 296 49.44 12.28 -7.98
N THR A 297 50.37 12.33 -8.94
CA THR A 297 51.76 12.72 -8.71
C THR A 297 52.03 14.12 -9.25
N CYS A 298 53.04 14.78 -8.70
CA CYS A 298 53.50 16.08 -9.16
C CYS A 298 53.84 16.06 -10.67
N LEU A 299 53.27 17.01 -11.42
CA LEU A 299 53.53 17.18 -12.86
C LEU A 299 54.71 18.10 -13.17
N LEU A 300 55.26 18.77 -12.16
CA LEU A 300 56.34 19.75 -12.29
C LEU A 300 57.73 19.16 -12.02
N CYS A 301 57.80 17.97 -11.43
CA CYS A 301 59.08 17.29 -11.18
C CYS A 301 59.72 16.82 -12.50
N PRO A 302 61.07 16.88 -12.62
CA PRO A 302 61.76 16.43 -13.82
C PRO A 302 61.49 14.95 -14.13
N SER A 303 61.23 14.64 -15.40
CA SER A 303 61.06 13.28 -15.90
C SER A 303 62.33 12.44 -15.63
N GLY A 304 62.22 11.41 -14.79
CA GLY A 304 63.34 10.51 -14.43
C GLY A 304 63.60 10.36 -12.93
N GLN A 305 62.96 11.16 -12.08
CA GLN A 305 62.93 10.94 -10.62
C GLN A 305 61.75 10.05 -10.22
N SER A 306 61.83 9.44 -9.04
CA SER A 306 60.69 8.69 -8.45
C SER A 306 59.46 9.59 -8.39
N PRO A 307 58.26 9.10 -8.75
CA PRO A 307 57.05 9.93 -8.74
C PRO A 307 56.79 10.48 -7.34
N ILE A 308 56.79 11.81 -7.20
CA ILE A 308 56.53 12.48 -5.92
C ILE A 308 55.01 12.72 -5.81
N PRO A 309 54.35 12.35 -4.69
CA PRO A 309 52.91 12.55 -4.50
C PRO A 309 52.51 14.03 -4.59
N CYS A 310 51.28 14.28 -5.02
CA CYS A 310 50.69 15.61 -4.93
C CYS A 310 50.50 16.01 -3.44
N CYS A 311 50.81 17.26 -3.10
CA CYS A 311 50.65 17.79 -1.74
C CYS A 311 49.24 18.34 -1.43
N LEU A 312 48.35 18.34 -2.43
CA LEU A 312 46.98 18.84 -2.31
C LEU A 312 46.01 17.71 -1.96
N LYS A 313 44.83 18.07 -1.44
CA LYS A 313 43.77 17.10 -1.11
C LYS A 313 43.00 16.64 -2.34
N PHE A 314 42.35 15.48 -2.25
CA PHE A 314 41.60 14.87 -3.35
C PHE A 314 40.62 15.82 -4.03
N GLY A 315 40.68 15.81 -5.37
CA GLY A 315 39.83 16.54 -6.32
C GLY A 315 39.90 18.05 -6.21
N HIS A 316 41.12 18.55 -6.03
CA HIS A 316 41.49 19.93 -6.36
C HIS A 316 41.45 20.15 -7.89
N GLU A 317 41.19 21.38 -8.33
CA GLU A 317 41.16 21.76 -9.75
C GLU A 317 42.54 22.22 -10.28
N GLU A 318 43.45 22.57 -9.36
CA GLU A 318 44.78 23.09 -9.68
C GLU A 318 45.71 22.02 -10.28
N GLN A 319 46.80 22.44 -10.93
CA GLN A 319 47.81 21.52 -11.44
C GLN A 319 48.50 20.74 -10.29
N HIS A 320 48.65 19.42 -10.44
CA HIS A 320 49.26 18.57 -9.41
C HIS A 320 50.73 18.94 -9.17
N ARG A 321 51.08 19.17 -7.89
CA ARG A 321 52.41 19.68 -7.47
C ARG A 321 52.82 19.07 -6.12
N CYS A 322 54.13 18.95 -5.90
CA CYS A 322 54.71 18.51 -4.63
C CYS A 322 55.11 19.69 -3.74
N ASP A 323 55.38 19.41 -2.47
CA ASP A 323 55.85 20.38 -1.47
C ASP A 323 57.36 20.68 -1.58
N THR A 324 58.12 19.90 -2.35
CA THR A 324 59.56 20.07 -2.54
C THR A 324 59.90 21.15 -3.58
N GLY A 325 59.63 22.42 -3.25
CA GLY A 325 60.14 23.57 -4.01
C GLY A 325 59.24 24.07 -5.16
N HIS A 326 57.98 23.65 -5.23
CA HIS A 326 57.00 24.16 -6.21
C HIS A 326 55.89 25.02 -5.60
N VAL A 327 55.88 25.19 -4.27
CA VAL A 327 54.83 25.89 -3.53
C VAL A 327 55.41 26.94 -2.59
N CYS A 328 54.62 27.97 -2.29
CA CYS A 328 54.97 29.10 -1.43
C CYS A 328 55.31 28.70 0.01
N GLY A 329 54.57 27.76 0.60
CA GLY A 329 54.86 27.23 1.94
C GLY A 329 54.46 28.11 3.13
N LYS A 330 54.03 29.37 2.92
CA LYS A 330 53.50 30.26 3.99
C LYS A 330 52.15 29.75 4.55
N PRO A 331 51.75 30.07 5.79
CA PRO A 331 50.47 29.61 6.35
C PRO A 331 49.25 30.05 5.51
N CYS A 332 48.25 29.18 5.40
CA CYS A 332 46.98 29.52 4.74
C CYS A 332 46.27 30.66 5.47
N THR A 333 45.70 31.61 4.72
CA THR A 333 44.93 32.74 5.28
C THR A 333 43.43 32.69 4.95
N ILE A 334 42.94 31.61 4.31
CA ILE A 334 41.52 31.49 3.93
C ILE A 334 40.61 31.31 5.16
N LEU A 335 41.00 30.45 6.09
CA LEU A 335 40.32 30.25 7.37
C LEU A 335 41.36 30.18 8.52
N PRO A 336 41.09 30.79 9.68
CA PRO A 336 42.01 30.77 10.83
C PRO A 336 42.36 29.36 11.33
N GLU A 337 41.41 28.43 11.23
CA GLU A 337 41.56 27.03 11.63
C GLU A 337 42.36 26.16 10.64
N CYS A 338 42.69 26.69 9.45
CA CYS A 338 43.45 25.96 8.45
C CYS A 338 44.92 25.83 8.85
N LYS A 339 45.36 24.60 9.11
CA LYS A 339 46.76 24.29 9.46
C LYS A 339 47.64 23.99 8.24
N SER A 340 47.10 24.12 7.03
CA SER A 340 47.83 23.85 5.78
C SER A 340 48.70 25.03 5.35
N THR A 341 49.70 24.76 4.53
CA THR A 341 50.55 25.77 3.90
C THR A 341 50.01 26.16 2.52
N CYS A 342 50.38 27.35 2.07
CA CYS A 342 50.00 27.94 0.80
C CYS A 342 50.51 27.07 -0.35
N GLY A 343 49.58 26.62 -1.18
CA GLY A 343 49.84 25.78 -2.34
C GLY A 343 50.14 26.58 -3.60
N LEU A 344 50.00 27.90 -3.59
CA LEU A 344 50.32 28.75 -4.74
C LEU A 344 51.82 28.71 -5.08
N PRO A 345 52.20 29.03 -6.34
CA PRO A 345 53.61 29.07 -6.76
C PRO A 345 54.47 29.96 -5.86
N ILE A 346 55.77 29.67 -5.82
CA ILE A 346 56.75 30.54 -5.14
C ILE A 346 56.64 31.96 -5.71
N ASP A 347 56.72 32.97 -4.83
CA ASP A 347 56.64 34.40 -5.12
C ASP A 347 55.32 34.91 -5.74
N HIS A 348 54.20 34.20 -5.53
CA HIS A 348 52.85 34.67 -5.95
C HIS A 348 52.40 35.99 -5.29
N ASP A 349 53.07 36.38 -4.21
CA ASP A 349 52.84 37.59 -3.43
C ASP A 349 53.65 38.81 -3.91
N SER A 350 54.46 38.66 -4.98
CA SER A 350 55.26 39.73 -5.58
C SER A 350 54.46 40.74 -6.41
N ASP A 351 53.18 40.45 -6.66
CA ASP A 351 52.31 41.26 -7.51
C ASP A 351 51.43 42.20 -6.66
N ALA A 352 51.74 43.50 -6.67
CA ALA A 352 51.14 44.54 -5.81
C ALA A 352 49.64 44.83 -6.07
N SER A 353 48.98 44.03 -6.90
CA SER A 353 47.62 44.25 -7.41
C SER A 353 46.56 43.30 -6.80
N ARG A 354 46.95 42.36 -5.95
CA ARG A 354 46.04 41.40 -5.30
C ARG A 354 46.10 41.55 -3.77
N GLU A 355 44.94 41.43 -3.10
CA GLU A 355 44.93 41.18 -1.65
C GLU A 355 45.87 39.99 -1.37
N HIS A 356 46.79 40.16 -0.41
CA HIS A 356 47.78 39.15 -0.04
C HIS A 356 47.10 37.92 0.59
N ILE A 357 46.55 37.05 -0.25
CA ILE A 357 45.82 35.85 0.15
C ILE A 357 46.72 34.64 -0.07
N HIS A 358 47.08 33.97 1.03
CA HIS A 358 47.77 32.69 0.99
C HIS A 358 46.75 31.56 0.93
N ASP A 359 46.50 31.03 -0.25
CA ASP A 359 45.58 29.91 -0.46
C ASP A 359 46.35 28.56 -0.44
N CYS A 360 45.91 27.62 0.38
CA CYS A 360 46.45 26.26 0.38
C CYS A 360 46.00 25.41 -0.82
N GLY A 361 45.07 25.91 -1.64
CA GLY A 361 44.51 25.21 -2.79
C GLY A 361 43.47 24.16 -2.43
N ASN A 362 43.29 23.85 -1.14
CA ASN A 362 42.25 22.95 -0.66
C ASN A 362 40.92 23.67 -0.52
N LEU A 363 39.82 22.95 -0.77
CA LEU A 363 38.48 23.49 -0.55
C LEU A 363 38.29 23.81 0.94
N HIS A 364 37.85 25.03 1.25
CA HIS A 364 37.49 25.44 2.61
C HIS A 364 35.98 25.55 2.65
N TYR A 365 35.32 24.77 3.50
CA TYR A 365 33.87 24.89 3.64
C TYR A 365 33.52 26.04 4.56
N CYS A 366 32.39 26.67 4.27
CA CYS A 366 31.79 27.66 5.12
C CYS A 366 31.55 27.10 6.54
N PRO A 367 31.99 27.79 7.61
CA PRO A 367 31.92 27.28 8.98
C PRO A 367 30.50 27.33 9.57
N TYR A 368 29.57 28.01 8.91
CA TYR A 368 28.20 28.16 9.38
C TYR A 368 27.35 26.91 9.10
N LYS A 369 26.37 26.68 9.98
CA LYS A 369 25.43 25.56 9.87
C LYS A 369 24.38 25.85 8.79
N CYS A 370 23.88 24.78 8.19
CA CYS A 370 22.76 24.84 7.26
C CYS A 370 21.55 25.45 7.96
N ALA A 371 20.85 26.35 7.26
CA ALA A 371 19.68 27.02 7.82
C ALA A 371 18.47 26.08 8.01
N SER A 372 18.42 24.93 7.32
CA SER A 372 17.28 24.01 7.35
C SER A 372 17.59 22.59 7.81
N CYS A 373 18.86 22.25 8.04
CA CYS A 373 19.27 20.95 8.60
C CYS A 373 19.97 21.14 9.93
N GLU A 374 19.40 20.56 10.98
CA GLU A 374 20.11 20.43 12.24
C GLU A 374 21.39 19.61 12.05
N GLY A 375 22.50 20.10 12.62
CA GLY A 375 23.79 19.40 12.62
C GLY A 375 24.67 19.62 11.38
N LYS A 376 24.10 19.82 10.18
CA LYS A 376 24.88 19.89 8.92
C LYS A 376 25.55 21.25 8.70
N THR A 377 26.80 21.26 8.22
CA THR A 377 27.51 22.48 7.81
C THR A 377 27.21 22.87 6.37
N CYS A 378 27.44 24.13 6.03
CA CYS A 378 27.32 24.60 4.66
C CYS A 378 28.39 23.97 3.74
N SER A 379 27.99 23.55 2.54
CA SER A 379 28.85 22.96 1.52
C SER A 379 29.49 23.98 0.57
N SER A 380 29.20 25.27 0.75
CA SER A 380 29.76 26.34 -0.08
C SER A 380 31.20 26.64 0.30
N ASP A 381 32.01 27.02 -0.69
CA ASP A 381 33.38 27.46 -0.49
C ASP A 381 33.41 28.76 0.33
N ALA A 382 34.19 28.77 1.41
CA ALA A 382 34.42 29.90 2.30
C ALA A 382 35.01 31.11 1.56
N ARG A 383 35.68 30.89 0.41
CA ARG A 383 36.19 31.96 -0.46
C ARG A 383 35.06 32.79 -1.09
N LYS A 384 33.88 32.20 -1.28
CA LYS A 384 32.73 32.84 -1.91
C LYS A 384 31.79 33.36 -0.82
N LYS A 385 31.69 34.68 -0.68
CA LYS A 385 30.68 35.30 0.21
C LYS A 385 29.28 34.86 -0.22
N HIS A 386 28.48 34.40 0.74
CA HIS A 386 27.09 34.02 0.55
C HIS A 386 26.33 34.20 1.86
N ASP A 387 25.05 34.59 1.74
CA ASP A 387 24.20 34.88 2.90
C ASP A 387 23.31 33.69 3.29
N ARG A 388 23.11 32.72 2.38
CA ARG A 388 22.30 31.52 2.61
C ARG A 388 23.18 30.28 2.70
N HIS A 389 23.21 29.66 3.88
CA HIS A 389 24.02 28.49 4.17
C HIS A 389 23.30 27.19 3.77
N ASP A 390 23.77 26.57 2.69
CA ASP A 390 23.25 25.34 2.09
C ASP A 390 24.18 24.15 2.32
N CYS A 391 23.62 23.02 2.75
CA CYS A 391 24.35 21.76 2.94
C CYS A 391 24.51 20.93 1.65
N GLY A 392 24.01 21.42 0.51
CA GLY A 392 24.14 20.79 -0.80
C GLY A 392 23.04 19.79 -1.14
N GLU A 393 22.02 19.67 -0.30
CA GLU A 393 20.85 18.84 -0.58
C GLU A 393 19.98 19.49 -1.66
N LYS A 394 19.61 18.71 -2.68
CA LYS A 394 18.77 19.22 -3.79
C LYS A 394 17.29 19.20 -3.45
N PHE A 395 16.89 18.33 -2.53
CA PHE A 395 15.50 18.08 -2.16
C PHE A 395 15.26 18.33 -0.68
N CYS A 396 14.00 18.54 -0.34
CA CYS A 396 13.59 18.59 1.05
C CYS A 396 13.74 17.22 1.72
N LEU A 397 14.20 17.22 2.97
CA LEU A 397 14.38 16.01 3.79
C LEU A 397 13.21 15.76 4.74
N GLN A 398 12.18 16.61 4.70
CA GLN A 398 11.02 16.45 5.54
C GLN A 398 10.14 15.29 5.03
N PRO A 399 9.52 14.53 5.93
CA PRO A 399 8.60 13.47 5.55
C PRO A 399 7.36 14.04 4.84
N CYS A 400 6.76 13.24 3.95
CA CYS A 400 5.50 13.58 3.32
C CYS A 400 4.42 13.81 4.38
N SER A 401 3.63 14.87 4.22
CA SER A 401 2.55 15.22 5.14
C SER A 401 1.30 14.36 4.98
N MET A 402 1.27 13.47 3.98
CA MET A 402 0.11 12.61 3.72
C MET A 402 0.04 11.46 4.74
N PRO A 403 -1.16 11.14 5.27
CA PRO A 403 -1.33 10.00 6.15
C PRO A 403 -0.83 8.70 5.52
N ASP A 404 -0.19 7.85 6.32
CA ASP A 404 0.37 6.55 5.92
C ASP A 404 1.44 6.61 4.81
N CYS A 405 1.98 7.80 4.49
CA CYS A 405 3.07 7.97 3.54
C CYS A 405 4.42 8.11 4.28
N SER A 406 5.29 7.12 4.12
CA SER A 406 6.64 7.13 4.71
C SER A 406 7.70 7.74 3.79
N LYS A 407 7.29 8.34 2.66
CA LYS A 407 8.21 8.89 1.65
C LYS A 407 8.69 10.29 2.05
N LEU A 408 9.88 10.68 1.59
CA LEU A 408 10.38 12.05 1.73
C LEU A 408 9.72 13.01 0.72
N CYS A 409 9.69 14.29 1.07
CA CYS A 409 9.27 15.35 0.16
C CYS A 409 10.19 15.41 -1.07
N GLN A 410 9.59 15.60 -2.25
CA GLN A 410 10.33 15.67 -3.52
C GLN A 410 10.41 17.09 -4.09
N PHE A 411 10.10 18.11 -3.30
CA PHE A 411 10.24 19.49 -3.75
C PHE A 411 11.73 19.80 -4.01
N PRO A 412 12.11 20.33 -5.20
CA PRO A 412 13.50 20.54 -5.61
C PRO A 412 14.10 21.81 -4.98
N ASN A 413 13.83 22.03 -3.70
CA ASN A 413 14.42 23.10 -2.92
C ASN A 413 14.44 22.68 -1.45
N HIS A 414 15.64 22.42 -0.97
CA HIS A 414 15.90 22.01 0.40
C HIS A 414 15.39 23.01 1.45
N PHE A 415 15.32 24.30 1.11
CA PHE A 415 14.89 25.38 2.00
C PHE A 415 13.41 25.71 1.90
N HIS A 416 12.60 24.91 1.21
CA HIS A 416 11.22 25.30 0.99
C HIS A 416 10.38 25.32 2.27
N GLN A 417 10.82 24.69 3.36
CA GLN A 417 10.22 24.88 4.69
C GLN A 417 10.23 26.36 5.11
N HIS A 418 11.36 27.05 4.94
CA HIS A 418 11.45 28.48 5.24
C HIS A 418 10.57 29.31 4.29
N LEU A 419 10.43 28.90 3.03
CA LEU A 419 9.52 29.57 2.09
C LEU A 419 8.05 29.43 2.51
N ILE A 420 7.66 28.27 3.05
CA ILE A 420 6.34 28.02 3.64
C ILE A 420 6.13 28.94 4.85
N GLU A 421 7.08 28.98 5.78
CA GLU A 421 7.01 29.79 7.00
C GLU A 421 6.96 31.29 6.72
N THR A 422 7.69 31.76 5.71
CA THR A 422 7.72 33.18 5.32
C THR A 422 6.58 33.59 4.38
N GLY A 423 5.75 32.64 3.93
CA GLY A 423 4.63 32.92 3.03
C GLY A 423 5.04 33.36 1.62
N ASN A 424 6.26 33.01 1.17
CA ASN A 424 6.75 33.34 -0.17
C ASN A 424 6.18 32.40 -1.24
N MET A 425 4.88 32.55 -1.48
CA MET A 425 4.04 31.69 -2.32
C MET A 425 4.53 31.55 -3.78
N GLU A 426 5.16 32.57 -4.36
CA GLU A 426 5.65 32.53 -5.75
C GLU A 426 6.80 31.53 -5.93
N MET A 427 7.65 31.35 -4.91
CA MET A 427 8.78 30.41 -4.95
C MET A 427 8.40 28.98 -4.57
N LEU A 428 7.12 28.75 -4.21
CA LEU A 428 6.55 27.44 -3.90
C LEU A 428 5.81 26.83 -5.10
N GLN A 429 6.12 27.31 -6.31
CA GLN A 429 5.57 26.74 -7.54
C GLN A 429 6.45 25.62 -8.09
N TYR A 430 5.86 24.46 -8.31
CA TYR A 430 6.49 23.33 -8.99
C TYR A 430 5.47 22.62 -9.87
N GLU A 431 5.84 22.36 -11.13
CA GLU A 431 4.96 21.81 -12.16
C GLU A 431 3.61 22.57 -12.31
N GLY A 432 3.65 23.90 -12.16
CA GLY A 432 2.46 24.75 -12.25
C GLY A 432 1.51 24.64 -11.05
N LYS A 433 1.91 23.98 -9.97
CA LYS A 433 1.16 23.85 -8.72
C LYS A 433 1.86 24.57 -7.59
N GLN A 434 1.06 25.12 -6.68
CA GLN A 434 1.52 25.75 -5.47
C GLN A 434 1.63 24.69 -4.36
N ILE A 435 2.82 24.55 -3.79
CA ILE A 435 3.16 23.51 -2.81
C ILE A 435 3.60 24.17 -1.51
N ASP A 436 2.64 24.48 -0.65
CA ASP A 436 2.83 25.12 0.66
C ASP A 436 2.98 24.11 1.82
N TYR A 437 3.43 22.90 1.53
CA TYR A 437 3.56 21.78 2.49
C TYR A 437 4.53 20.72 1.96
N HIS A 438 4.91 19.78 2.84
CA HIS A 438 5.74 18.64 2.45
C HIS A 438 4.90 17.57 1.80
N ILE A 439 5.14 17.29 0.53
CA ILE A 439 4.48 16.20 -0.19
C ILE A 439 5.46 15.51 -1.14
N CYS A 440 5.35 14.19 -1.27
CA CYS A 440 6.12 13.43 -2.23
C CYS A 440 5.53 13.54 -3.65
N GLY A 441 6.20 12.97 -4.65
CA GLY A 441 5.81 13.05 -6.06
C GLY A 441 4.73 12.07 -6.52
N ASP A 442 4.08 11.36 -5.60
CA ASP A 442 3.13 10.29 -5.90
C ASP A 442 1.66 10.67 -5.68
N GLU A 443 0.76 9.88 -6.25
CA GLU A 443 -0.67 9.96 -5.96
C GLU A 443 -0.99 9.34 -4.61
N HIS A 444 -1.93 9.95 -3.87
CA HIS A 444 -2.31 9.50 -2.54
C HIS A 444 -3.78 9.10 -2.48
N PRO A 445 -4.18 8.18 -1.58
CA PRO A 445 -5.59 7.99 -1.27
C PRO A 445 -6.16 9.27 -0.67
N CYS A 446 -7.38 9.61 -1.05
CA CYS A 446 -8.09 10.72 -0.42
C CYS A 446 -8.54 10.31 0.98
N GLY A 447 -8.18 11.09 2.00
CA GLY A 447 -8.55 10.84 3.39
C GLY A 447 -9.95 11.31 3.77
N HIS A 448 -10.72 11.86 2.82
CA HIS A 448 -12.08 12.35 3.07
C HIS A 448 -13.13 11.27 2.80
N ASP A 449 -14.22 11.34 3.55
CA ASP A 449 -15.40 10.51 3.35
C ASP A 449 -16.19 10.94 2.11
N CYS A 450 -16.97 10.00 1.56
CA CYS A 450 -17.92 10.29 0.49
C CYS A 450 -18.83 11.48 0.82
N GLU A 451 -18.92 12.45 -0.10
CA GLU A 451 -19.78 13.63 0.02
C GLU A 451 -21.17 13.41 -0.57
N GLN A 452 -21.37 12.33 -1.35
CA GLN A 452 -22.66 12.04 -1.96
C GLN A 452 -23.74 11.87 -0.89
N LYS A 453 -24.97 12.33 -1.19
CA LYS A 453 -26.07 12.24 -0.23
C LYS A 453 -26.40 10.77 0.06
N GLY A 454 -26.71 10.45 1.31
CA GLY A 454 -27.12 9.12 1.76
C GLY A 454 -26.04 8.37 2.53
N VAL A 455 -26.32 7.10 2.77
CA VAL A 455 -25.46 6.16 3.51
C VAL A 455 -24.74 5.23 2.54
N CYS A 456 -23.42 5.13 2.66
CA CYS A 456 -22.60 4.27 1.80
C CYS A 456 -22.66 2.80 2.24
N LEU A 457 -22.58 2.57 3.55
CA LEU A 457 -22.64 1.25 4.15
C LEU A 457 -23.47 1.30 5.42
N VAL A 458 -24.31 0.28 5.60
CA VAL A 458 -24.97 0.02 6.88
C VAL A 458 -24.36 -1.25 7.42
N ASP A 459 -23.81 -1.18 8.62
CA ASP A 459 -23.26 -2.31 9.35
C ASP A 459 -23.97 -2.46 10.70
N TYR A 460 -23.81 -3.62 11.35
CA TYR A 460 -24.36 -3.90 12.66
C TYR A 460 -23.24 -4.39 13.57
N GLU A 461 -22.67 -3.47 14.35
CA GLU A 461 -21.59 -3.76 15.28
C GLU A 461 -22.12 -4.18 16.65
N ASN A 462 -21.27 -4.83 17.45
CA ASN A 462 -21.43 -5.12 18.88
C ASN A 462 -22.71 -5.87 19.28
N LYS A 463 -22.53 -7.15 19.64
CA LYS A 463 -23.55 -7.98 20.27
C LYS A 463 -23.55 -7.70 21.76
N GLU A 464 -24.56 -6.99 22.25
CA GLU A 464 -24.79 -6.83 23.68
C GLU A 464 -26.08 -7.56 24.07
N THR A 465 -26.06 -8.26 25.21
CA THR A 465 -27.27 -8.87 25.74
C THR A 465 -28.10 -7.78 26.41
N ARG A 466 -29.29 -7.52 25.88
CA ARG A 466 -30.28 -6.65 26.50
C ARG A 466 -31.42 -7.48 27.07
N VAL A 467 -32.02 -6.98 28.14
CA VAL A 467 -33.22 -7.56 28.72
C VAL A 467 -34.40 -6.75 28.20
N TRP A 468 -35.33 -7.43 27.55
CA TRP A 468 -36.64 -6.84 27.30
C TRP A 468 -37.56 -7.22 28.45
N GLU A 469 -38.28 -6.23 28.99
CA GLU A 469 -39.15 -6.41 30.14
C GLU A 469 -40.45 -5.63 29.94
N ASN A 470 -41.58 -6.31 30.17
CA ASN A 470 -42.89 -5.67 30.33
C ASN A 470 -43.57 -6.20 31.61
N HIS A 471 -44.79 -5.74 31.89
CA HIS A 471 -45.52 -6.15 33.09
C HIS A 471 -45.83 -7.66 33.19
N GLN A 472 -45.65 -8.43 32.10
CA GLN A 472 -46.04 -9.84 32.02
C GLN A 472 -44.87 -10.80 31.77
N ASN A 473 -43.78 -10.34 31.14
CA ASN A 473 -42.68 -11.18 30.65
C ASN A 473 -41.35 -10.43 30.70
N ARG A 474 -40.28 -11.18 30.94
CA ARG A 474 -38.90 -10.72 30.90
C ARG A 474 -38.06 -11.76 30.16
N PHE A 475 -37.33 -11.38 29.12
CA PHE A 475 -36.41 -12.28 28.44
C PHE A 475 -35.23 -11.53 27.83
N GLU A 476 -34.10 -12.23 27.72
CA GLU A 476 -32.87 -11.68 27.17
C GLU A 476 -32.84 -11.85 25.64
N TYR A 477 -32.31 -10.84 24.95
CA TYR A 477 -32.05 -10.90 23.52
C TYR A 477 -30.72 -10.25 23.17
N ILE A 478 -30.17 -10.66 22.04
CA ILE A 478 -28.96 -10.05 21.49
C ILE A 478 -29.38 -8.78 20.75
N PHE A 479 -28.91 -7.64 21.24
CA PHE A 479 -29.03 -6.35 20.57
C PHE A 479 -27.88 -6.19 19.58
N TYR A 480 -28.23 -5.73 18.38
CA TYR A 480 -27.31 -5.41 17.30
C TYR A 480 -27.29 -3.90 17.12
N ARG A 481 -26.17 -3.23 17.41
CA ARG A 481 -26.08 -1.78 17.28
C ARG A 481 -25.98 -1.40 15.79
N PRO A 482 -27.02 -0.76 15.21
CA PRO A 482 -26.97 -0.36 13.82
C PRO A 482 -26.02 0.83 13.64
N LYS A 483 -25.08 0.72 12.70
CA LYS A 483 -24.10 1.75 12.35
C LYS A 483 -24.26 2.11 10.88
N LYS A 484 -24.28 3.41 10.59
CA LYS A 484 -24.17 3.93 9.22
C LYS A 484 -22.78 4.49 9.03
N GLU A 485 -22.16 4.16 7.92
CA GLU A 485 -20.82 4.60 7.58
C GLU A 485 -20.81 5.29 6.22
N ARG A 486 -20.00 6.34 6.13
CA ARG A 486 -19.57 6.89 4.86
C ARG A 486 -18.27 6.21 4.50
N LYS A 487 -18.23 5.61 3.31
CA LYS A 487 -17.01 4.99 2.81
C LYS A 487 -16.01 6.08 2.43
N PRO A 488 -14.70 5.82 2.58
CA PRO A 488 -13.67 6.74 2.14
C PRO A 488 -13.77 6.98 0.64
N CYS A 489 -13.32 8.15 0.21
CA CYS A 489 -13.30 8.55 -1.18
C CYS A 489 -12.44 7.58 -2.02
N ILE A 490 -12.98 7.13 -3.17
CA ILE A 490 -12.30 6.29 -4.15
C ILE A 490 -11.37 7.09 -5.06
N ASN A 491 -11.61 8.39 -5.20
CA ASN A 491 -10.78 9.25 -6.04
C ASN A 491 -9.44 9.47 -5.35
N ARG A 492 -8.35 9.38 -6.12
CA ARG A 492 -7.01 9.65 -5.61
C ARG A 492 -6.65 11.11 -5.77
N LEU A 493 -5.86 11.59 -4.82
CA LEU A 493 -5.28 12.92 -4.85
C LEU A 493 -4.15 12.93 -5.90
N PRO A 494 -4.20 13.83 -6.89
CA PRO A 494 -3.12 13.98 -7.86
C PRO A 494 -1.79 14.29 -7.18
N ARG A 495 -0.68 14.04 -7.88
CA ARG A 495 0.67 14.40 -7.44
C ARG A 495 0.72 15.85 -6.94
N TYR A 496 1.39 16.06 -5.82
CA TYR A 496 1.56 17.39 -5.20
C TYR A 496 0.25 18.07 -4.77
N GLN A 497 -0.80 17.31 -4.44
CA GLN A 497 -2.08 17.84 -3.92
C GLN A 497 -2.50 17.14 -2.62
N ARG A 498 -3.05 17.93 -1.69
CA ARG A 498 -3.73 17.44 -0.46
C ARG A 498 -5.22 17.26 -0.62
N ASP A 499 -5.81 17.90 -1.63
CA ASP A 499 -7.25 17.85 -1.89
C ASP A 499 -7.52 17.78 -3.39
N HIS A 500 -8.73 17.35 -3.75
CA HIS A 500 -9.18 17.35 -5.14
C HIS A 500 -9.39 18.79 -5.66
N PRO A 501 -9.32 18.99 -6.98
CA PRO A 501 -9.81 20.22 -7.59
C PRO A 501 -11.27 20.48 -7.18
N PRO A 502 -11.70 21.75 -7.03
CA PRO A 502 -13.08 22.09 -6.59
C PRO A 502 -14.21 21.51 -7.46
N THR A 503 -13.89 21.05 -8.68
CA THR A 503 -14.82 20.42 -9.61
C THR A 503 -15.11 18.95 -9.31
N VAL A 504 -14.30 18.30 -8.48
CA VAL A 504 -14.37 16.87 -8.19
C VAL A 504 -14.85 16.67 -6.75
N LYS A 505 -16.02 16.05 -6.59
CA LYS A 505 -16.58 15.70 -5.27
C LYS A 505 -16.03 14.37 -4.76
N HIS A 506 -15.98 14.20 -3.45
CA HIS A 506 -15.62 12.92 -2.86
C HIS A 506 -16.72 11.87 -3.11
N ALA A 507 -16.33 10.70 -3.63
CA ALA A 507 -17.26 9.63 -4.01
C ALA A 507 -16.72 8.28 -3.53
N CYS A 508 -17.58 7.33 -3.14
CA CYS A 508 -17.16 6.02 -2.62
C CYS A 508 -17.22 4.86 -3.65
N GLY A 509 -17.39 5.17 -4.93
CA GLY A 509 -17.40 4.17 -6.01
C GLY A 509 -18.66 3.29 -6.09
N LEU A 510 -19.68 3.53 -5.26
CA LEU A 510 -20.98 2.90 -5.39
C LEU A 510 -21.61 3.27 -6.75
N LYS A 511 -21.84 2.26 -7.61
CA LYS A 511 -22.51 2.42 -8.91
C LYS A 511 -24.02 2.67 -8.75
N GLU A 512 -24.61 2.08 -7.73
CA GLU A 512 -26.01 2.33 -7.35
C GLU A 512 -26.12 3.56 -6.46
N LYS A 513 -27.35 4.07 -6.29
CA LYS A 513 -27.56 5.19 -5.36
C LYS A 513 -27.30 4.74 -3.93
N HIS A 514 -26.87 5.70 -3.12
CA HIS A 514 -26.67 5.51 -1.69
C HIS A 514 -27.99 5.14 -1.01
N ARG A 515 -27.92 4.47 0.14
CA ARG A 515 -29.11 4.11 0.90
C ARG A 515 -29.71 5.29 1.66
N CYS A 516 -31.01 5.19 1.88
CA CYS A 516 -31.76 6.00 2.83
C CYS A 516 -31.23 5.79 4.25
N GLY A 517 -31.01 6.89 4.97
CA GLY A 517 -30.45 6.89 6.32
C GLY A 517 -31.47 6.80 7.45
N ASP A 518 -32.75 6.61 7.13
CA ASP A 518 -33.84 6.54 8.11
C ASP A 518 -33.94 5.16 8.74
N GLN A 519 -34.34 5.12 10.02
CA GLN A 519 -34.43 3.90 10.82
C GLN A 519 -35.88 3.52 11.08
N CYS A 520 -36.12 2.22 11.21
CA CYS A 520 -37.38 1.71 11.77
C CYS A 520 -37.48 2.12 13.25
N PRO A 521 -38.60 2.74 13.68
CA PRO A 521 -38.77 3.18 15.06
C PRO A 521 -38.78 2.02 16.07
N ASP A 522 -39.12 0.81 15.65
CA ASP A 522 -39.29 -0.34 16.55
C ASP A 522 -38.01 -1.13 16.79
N CYS A 523 -37.16 -1.23 15.76
CA CYS A 523 -36.00 -2.11 15.76
C CYS A 523 -34.68 -1.39 15.40
N LEU A 524 -34.73 -0.08 15.15
CA LEU A 524 -33.61 0.78 14.76
C LEU A 524 -32.88 0.36 13.48
N SER A 525 -33.39 -0.63 12.75
CA SER A 525 -32.77 -1.12 11.52
C SER A 525 -32.93 -0.07 10.41
N PHE A 526 -31.89 0.16 9.61
CA PHE A 526 -31.91 1.18 8.55
C PHE A 526 -32.72 0.73 7.32
N CYS A 527 -33.32 1.71 6.65
CA CYS A 527 -34.06 1.53 5.41
C CYS A 527 -33.18 0.87 4.32
N VAL A 528 -33.75 -0.08 3.58
CA VAL A 528 -33.05 -0.80 2.49
C VAL A 528 -33.19 -0.11 1.13
N LYS A 529 -33.99 0.95 1.04
CA LYS A 529 -34.25 1.70 -0.20
C LYS A 529 -33.17 2.74 -0.48
N GLU A 530 -33.10 3.18 -1.73
CA GLU A 530 -32.26 4.31 -2.15
C GLU A 530 -32.62 5.58 -1.39
N ILE A 531 -31.66 6.51 -1.29
CA ILE A 531 -31.93 7.85 -0.80
C ILE A 531 -32.99 8.56 -1.67
N ASP A 532 -33.78 9.42 -1.03
CA ASP A 532 -34.86 10.20 -1.65
C ASP A 532 -35.95 9.31 -2.30
N HIS A 533 -36.11 8.07 -1.82
CA HIS A 533 -37.20 7.18 -2.25
C HIS A 533 -38.57 7.75 -1.85
N ALA A 534 -39.56 7.55 -2.72
CA ALA A 534 -40.95 7.90 -2.43
C ALA A 534 -41.67 6.77 -1.67
N GLY A 535 -42.63 7.16 -0.84
CA GLY A 535 -43.46 6.23 -0.06
C GLY A 535 -42.79 5.76 1.23
N ARG A 536 -43.23 4.60 1.73
CA ARG A 536 -42.86 4.10 3.07
C ARG A 536 -41.43 3.54 3.11
N HIS A 537 -40.72 3.76 4.21
CA HIS A 537 -39.44 3.11 4.48
C HIS A 537 -39.64 1.59 4.58
N ASN A 538 -38.61 0.84 4.23
CA ASN A 538 -38.65 -0.61 4.24
C ASN A 538 -37.41 -1.16 4.93
N THR A 539 -37.57 -2.17 5.76
CA THR A 539 -36.49 -2.93 6.40
C THR A 539 -36.74 -4.40 6.16
N HIS A 540 -35.80 -5.12 5.55
CA HIS A 540 -35.97 -6.55 5.30
C HIS A 540 -35.94 -7.40 6.58
N THR A 541 -35.34 -6.86 7.65
CA THR A 541 -35.23 -7.55 8.93
C THR A 541 -35.28 -6.57 10.08
N HIS A 542 -36.09 -6.93 11.08
CA HIS A 542 -36.21 -6.22 12.34
C HIS A 542 -35.37 -6.97 13.39
N ARG A 543 -34.14 -6.50 13.63
CA ARG A 543 -33.15 -7.20 14.47
C ARG A 543 -33.34 -6.95 15.96
N ASN A 544 -33.62 -5.71 16.33
CA ASN A 544 -33.83 -5.30 17.71
C ASN A 544 -35.32 -5.25 18.06
N LYS A 545 -35.61 -5.14 19.35
CA LYS A 545 -36.96 -5.16 19.91
C LYS A 545 -37.23 -3.96 20.81
N GLU A 546 -36.60 -2.83 20.52
CA GLU A 546 -36.57 -1.64 21.39
C GLU A 546 -37.99 -1.12 21.70
N CYS A 547 -38.89 -1.11 20.71
CA CYS A 547 -40.27 -0.62 20.88
C CYS A 547 -41.35 -1.66 20.57
N ASN A 548 -41.00 -2.96 20.52
CA ASN A 548 -41.97 -4.00 20.19
C ASN A 548 -42.93 -4.29 21.35
N VAL A 549 -44.24 -4.37 21.06
CA VAL A 549 -45.27 -4.78 22.02
C VAL A 549 -45.72 -6.22 21.71
N TRP A 550 -45.55 -7.15 22.64
CA TRP A 550 -46.04 -8.52 22.50
C TRP A 550 -47.48 -8.67 22.99
N ALA A 551 -48.35 -9.25 22.16
CA ALA A 551 -49.66 -9.73 22.57
C ALA A 551 -49.58 -11.24 22.88
N SER A 552 -49.78 -11.63 24.15
CA SER A 552 -49.77 -13.04 24.56
C SER A 552 -51.09 -13.75 24.23
N ALA A 553 -51.03 -14.98 23.71
CA ALA A 553 -52.15 -15.80 23.19
C ALA A 553 -53.08 -16.40 24.28
N GLY A 554 -53.39 -15.62 25.32
CA GLY A 554 -54.39 -15.99 26.32
C GLY A 554 -55.80 -15.61 25.87
N GLY A 555 -56.44 -16.47 25.08
CA GLY A 555 -57.90 -16.73 25.08
C GLY A 555 -58.90 -15.68 24.56
N HIS A 556 -58.59 -14.39 24.49
CA HIS A 556 -59.54 -13.38 24.00
C HIS A 556 -58.86 -12.38 23.06
N ARG A 557 -59.59 -11.95 22.02
CA ARG A 557 -59.15 -10.98 20.98
C ARG A 557 -58.44 -9.79 21.64
N LYS A 558 -57.11 -9.70 21.50
CA LYS A 558 -56.31 -8.63 22.13
C LYS A 558 -56.04 -7.53 21.13
N GLN A 559 -56.55 -6.34 21.44
CA GLN A 559 -56.27 -5.12 20.71
C GLN A 559 -55.10 -4.39 21.38
N VAL A 560 -54.06 -4.07 20.63
CA VAL A 560 -52.93 -3.23 21.05
C VAL A 560 -53.24 -1.79 20.67
N VAL A 561 -53.25 -0.91 21.66
CA VAL A 561 -53.47 0.53 21.45
C VAL A 561 -52.10 1.21 21.33
N VAL A 562 -51.78 1.71 20.14
CA VAL A 562 -50.59 2.53 19.90
C VAL A 562 -51.03 3.99 19.87
N LYS A 563 -50.45 4.81 20.75
CA LYS A 563 -50.66 6.26 20.79
C LYS A 563 -49.38 6.95 20.33
N ASP A 564 -49.36 7.45 19.09
CA ASP A 564 -48.27 8.35 18.68
C ASP A 564 -48.60 9.76 19.19
N GLU A 565 -47.59 10.51 19.64
CA GLU A 565 -47.75 11.89 20.10
C GLU A 565 -48.42 12.75 19.01
N GLY A 566 -49.60 13.29 19.31
CA GLY A 566 -50.37 14.14 18.40
C GLY A 566 -51.33 13.41 17.44
N SER A 567 -51.48 12.09 17.54
CA SER A 567 -52.40 11.30 16.68
C SER A 567 -53.51 10.59 17.48
N THR A 568 -54.62 10.29 16.80
CA THR A 568 -55.68 9.43 17.34
C THR A 568 -55.16 8.01 17.54
N ALA A 569 -55.36 7.47 18.74
CA ALA A 569 -54.92 6.13 19.13
C ALA A 569 -55.36 5.07 18.10
N ARG A 570 -54.41 4.27 17.61
CA ARG A 570 -54.67 3.17 16.65
C ARG A 570 -54.81 1.86 17.41
N LEU A 571 -55.82 1.07 17.07
CA LEU A 571 -56.09 -0.25 17.65
C LEU A 571 -55.70 -1.35 16.65
N TYR A 572 -54.87 -2.30 17.08
CA TYR A 572 -54.43 -3.43 16.26
C TYR A 572 -54.81 -4.76 16.91
N ASP A 573 -55.50 -5.65 16.20
CA ASP A 573 -55.72 -7.03 16.66
C ASP A 573 -54.39 -7.82 16.63
N ALA A 574 -54.16 -8.68 17.62
CA ALA A 574 -52.99 -9.56 17.64
C ALA A 574 -52.93 -10.44 16.38
N GLY A 575 -51.91 -10.25 15.54
CA GLY A 575 -51.75 -10.91 14.25
C GLY A 575 -52.20 -10.08 13.04
N GLU A 576 -52.77 -8.89 13.25
CA GLU A 576 -52.91 -7.91 12.16
C GLU A 576 -51.52 -7.47 11.69
N SER A 577 -51.33 -7.52 10.36
CA SER A 577 -50.20 -6.85 9.74
C SER A 577 -50.33 -5.36 10.02
N CYS A 578 -49.39 -4.80 10.77
CA CYS A 578 -49.16 -3.37 10.79
C CYS A 578 -48.75 -2.97 9.37
N ARG A 579 -49.72 -2.62 8.53
CA ARG A 579 -49.41 -1.79 7.37
C ARG A 579 -48.99 -0.45 7.98
N PRO A 580 -47.82 0.11 7.61
CA PRO A 580 -47.35 1.38 8.19
C PRO A 580 -48.39 2.51 8.14
#